data_AF-A0A0G0K5R3-F1
#
_entry.id   AF-A0A0G0K5R3-F1
#
_cell.length_a   1.000
_cell.length_b   1.000
_cell.length_c   1.000
_cell.angle_alpha   90.00
_cell.angle_beta   90.00
_cell.angle_gamma   90.00
#
_symmetry.space_group_name_H-M   'P 1'
#
loop_
_entity.id
_entity.type
_entity.pdbx_description
1 polymer ?
#
loop_
_entity_poly.entity_id
_entity_poly.type
_entity_poly.pdbx_seq_one_letter_code
_entity_poly.pdbx_strand_id
1 'polypeptide(L)'
;MIRIGYDLGSKVYQYTTKYKVQHTKYLRMATANKVRLEELPDLLTVKEVAELLRVSPLTIKRWGKRGKLPAIRINSRGDRRYKKEAVLWLLGMQVKE
;
A
#
# COMPACT_ATOMS: atom_id res chain seq x y z
N MET A 1 2.43 18.45 -38.65
CA MET A 1 2.52 17.25 -37.79
C MET A 1 3.96 17.16 -37.30
N ILE A 2 4.26 17.62 -36.09
CA ILE A 2 5.65 17.65 -35.59
C ILE A 2 5.90 16.34 -34.84
N ARG A 3 6.88 15.56 -35.32
CA ARG A 3 7.24 14.23 -34.82
C ARG A 3 8.51 14.37 -33.98
N ILE A 4 8.36 14.57 -32.67
CA ILE A 4 9.51 14.56 -31.75
C ILE A 4 9.62 13.13 -31.20
N GLY A 5 10.55 12.35 -31.76
CA GLY A 5 10.91 11.03 -31.26
C GLY A 5 12.03 11.15 -30.24
N TYR A 6 11.87 10.52 -29.08
CA TYR A 6 12.98 10.26 -28.17
C TYR A 6 13.42 8.81 -28.39
N ASP A 7 14.69 8.63 -28.76
CA ASP A 7 15.30 7.31 -28.93
C ASP A 7 15.72 6.75 -27.56
N LEU A 8 14.94 5.78 -27.09
CA LEU A 8 15.29 4.89 -26.00
C LEU A 8 14.93 3.48 -26.48
N GLY A 9 15.85 2.84 -27.20
CA GLY A 9 15.88 1.39 -27.38
C GLY A 9 14.61 0.77 -27.98
N SER A 10 14.60 0.67 -29.31
CA SER A 10 13.94 -0.42 -30.05
C SER A 10 12.45 -0.69 -29.75
N LYS A 11 11.60 0.34 -29.74
CA LYS A 11 10.24 0.30 -30.30
C LYS A 11 9.62 1.70 -30.25
N VAL A 12 9.52 2.34 -31.42
CA VAL A 12 8.84 3.64 -31.58
C VAL A 12 7.33 3.43 -31.40
N TYR A 13 6.84 3.64 -30.19
CA TYR A 13 5.41 3.66 -29.95
C TYR A 13 4.84 5.03 -30.31
N GLN A 14 3.90 5.05 -31.25
CA GLN A 14 3.12 6.25 -31.56
C GLN A 14 1.86 6.24 -30.69
N TYR A 15 1.76 7.16 -29.72
CA TYR A 15 0.58 7.24 -28.87
C TYR A 15 -0.21 8.51 -29.21
N THR A 16 -1.46 8.32 -29.64
CA THR A 16 -2.45 9.39 -29.71
C THR A 16 -3.02 9.68 -28.32
N THR A 17 -3.51 10.90 -28.14
CA THR A 17 -3.76 11.68 -26.92
C THR A 17 -4.54 11.01 -25.77
N LYS A 18 -5.12 9.81 -25.98
CA LYS A 18 -5.93 9.06 -25.01
C LYS A 18 -5.10 8.27 -23.98
N TYR A 19 -3.87 7.84 -24.32
CA TYR A 19 -3.04 7.02 -23.43
C TYR A 19 -2.15 7.83 -22.47
N LYS A 20 -1.95 9.13 -22.73
CA LYS A 20 -1.14 10.02 -21.88
C LYS A 20 -1.73 10.21 -20.47
N VAL A 21 -3.07 10.15 -20.34
CA VAL A 21 -3.78 10.34 -19.06
C VAL A 21 -3.65 9.13 -18.13
N GLN A 22 -3.53 7.92 -18.68
CA GLN A 22 -3.45 6.70 -17.87
C GLN A 22 -2.04 6.50 -17.29
N HIS A 23 -0.99 6.79 -18.07
CA HIS A 23 0.38 6.52 -17.63
C HIS A 23 0.82 7.37 -16.42
N THR A 24 0.37 8.64 -16.35
CA THR A 24 0.65 9.52 -15.20
C THR A 24 0.00 9.03 -13.90
N LYS A 25 -1.15 8.33 -13.97
CA LYS A 25 -1.81 7.72 -12.81
C LYS A 25 -0.96 6.60 -12.18
N TYR A 26 -0.33 5.77 -13.00
CA TYR A 26 0.50 4.65 -12.52
C TYR A 26 1.83 5.14 -11.93
N LEU A 27 2.44 6.17 -12.52
CA LEU A 27 3.66 6.78 -11.98
C LEU A 27 3.45 7.45 -10.61
N ARG A 28 2.26 8.01 -10.36
CA ARG A 28 1.93 8.64 -9.07
C ARG A 28 1.69 7.61 -7.95
N MET A 29 1.21 6.41 -8.27
CA MET A 29 1.04 5.31 -7.31
C MET A 29 2.37 4.64 -6.93
N ALA A 30 3.35 4.60 -7.84
CA ALA A 30 4.64 3.95 -7.60
C ALA A 30 5.56 4.75 -6.67
N THR A 31 5.39 6.08 -6.60
CA THR A 31 6.30 6.98 -5.87
C THR A 31 5.74 7.47 -4.52
N ALA A 32 4.44 7.33 -4.27
CA ALA A 32 3.78 7.94 -3.12
C ALA A 32 3.38 6.90 -2.05
N ASN A 33 4.35 6.44 -1.25
CA ASN A 33 4.13 6.16 0.17
C ASN A 33 5.45 5.73 0.85
N LYS A 34 6.35 6.68 1.09
CA LYS A 34 7.25 6.56 2.25
C LYS A 34 6.38 6.85 3.48
N VAL A 35 5.68 5.84 3.98
CA VAL A 35 4.89 5.98 5.21
C VAL A 35 5.88 6.20 6.36
N ARG A 36 5.86 7.40 6.94
CA ARG A 36 6.61 7.69 8.17
C ARG A 36 5.89 6.99 9.32
N LEU A 37 6.61 6.25 10.14
CA LEU A 37 6.02 5.43 11.21
C LEU A 37 5.34 6.31 12.27
N GLU A 38 5.85 7.51 12.46
CA GLU A 38 5.37 8.51 13.41
C GLU A 38 3.96 8.99 13.05
N GLU A 39 3.71 9.16 11.75
CA GLU A 39 2.45 9.70 11.18
C GLU A 39 1.39 8.61 10.92
N LEU A 40 1.66 7.36 11.29
CA LEU A 40 0.69 6.28 11.12
C LEU A 40 -0.58 6.54 11.95
N PRO A 41 -1.78 6.30 11.39
CA PRO A 41 -3.03 6.39 12.12
C PRO A 41 -3.12 5.27 13.17
N ASP A 42 -3.95 5.47 14.19
CA ASP A 42 -4.14 4.49 15.28
C ASP A 42 -4.70 3.15 14.78
N LEU A 43 -5.51 3.18 13.73
CA LEU A 43 -6.12 2.02 13.11
C LEU A 43 -5.72 1.91 11.64
N LEU A 44 -5.06 0.81 11.31
CA LEU A 44 -4.60 0.49 9.97
C LEU A 44 -5.52 -0.51 9.29
N THR A 45 -5.69 -0.34 7.98
CA THR A 45 -6.35 -1.29 7.09
C THR A 45 -5.49 -2.54 6.87
N VAL A 46 -6.10 -3.61 6.35
CA VAL A 46 -5.37 -4.82 5.95
C VAL A 46 -4.23 -4.52 4.97
N LYS A 47 -4.44 -3.58 4.04
CA LYS A 47 -3.49 -3.26 2.99
C LYS A 47 -2.27 -2.53 3.55
N GLU A 48 -2.48 -1.53 4.40
CA GLU A 48 -1.37 -0.78 5.03
C GLU A 48 -0.52 -1.69 5.92
N VAL A 49 -1.15 -2.55 6.73
CA VAL A 49 -0.39 -3.53 7.55
C VAL A 49 0.41 -4.49 6.68
N ALA A 50 -0.18 -4.97 5.58
CA ALA A 50 0.49 -5.86 4.64
C ALA A 50 1.73 -5.20 4.00
N GLU A 51 1.61 -3.92 3.64
CA GLU A 51 2.72 -3.12 3.09
C GLU A 51 3.83 -2.89 4.13
N LEU A 52 3.48 -2.51 5.36
CA LEU A 52 4.44 -2.30 6.44
C LEU A 52 5.23 -3.58 6.79
N LEU A 53 4.52 -4.71 6.91
CA LEU A 53 5.12 -5.99 7.28
C LEU A 53 5.69 -6.78 6.08
N ARG A 54 5.57 -6.23 4.86
CA ARG A 54 6.02 -6.87 3.60
C ARG A 54 5.47 -8.29 3.40
N VAL A 55 4.19 -8.50 3.72
CA VAL A 55 3.49 -9.77 3.54
C VAL A 55 2.23 -9.58 2.71
N SER A 56 1.63 -10.68 2.25
CA SER A 56 0.36 -10.58 1.52
C SER A 56 -0.80 -10.13 2.43
N PRO A 57 -1.79 -9.38 1.92
CA PRO A 57 -3.04 -9.09 2.64
C PRO A 57 -3.77 -10.34 3.15
N LEU A 58 -3.64 -11.47 2.44
CA LEU A 58 -4.21 -12.76 2.86
C LEU A 58 -3.53 -13.28 4.13
N THR A 59 -2.21 -13.11 4.25
CA THR A 59 -1.45 -13.46 5.45
C THR A 59 -1.96 -12.69 6.66
N ILE A 60 -2.16 -11.36 6.52
CA ILE A 60 -2.74 -10.53 7.58
C ILE A 60 -4.14 -11.00 7.98
N LYS A 61 -5.00 -11.30 6.99
CA LYS A 61 -6.33 -11.88 7.26
C LYS A 61 -6.28 -13.22 8.00
N ARG A 62 -5.29 -14.08 7.69
CA ARG A 62 -5.07 -15.37 8.36
C ARG A 62 -4.57 -15.17 9.79
N TRP A 63 -3.67 -14.22 10.03
CA TRP A 63 -3.20 -13.89 11.38
C TRP A 63 -4.32 -13.37 12.27
N GLY A 64 -5.22 -12.54 11.73
CA GLY A 64 -6.44 -12.13 12.44
C GLY A 64 -7.34 -13.30 12.80
N LYS A 65 -7.54 -14.28 11.90
CA LYS A 65 -8.32 -15.50 12.20
C LYS A 65 -7.65 -16.38 13.25
N ARG A 66 -6.31 -16.41 13.30
CA ARG A 66 -5.51 -17.21 14.24
C ARG A 66 -5.21 -16.50 15.56
N GLY A 67 -5.65 -15.25 15.75
CA GLY A 67 -5.37 -14.46 16.95
C GLY A 67 -3.96 -13.88 17.06
N LYS A 68 -3.05 -14.16 16.12
CA LYS A 68 -1.68 -13.60 16.11
C LYS A 68 -1.65 -12.08 15.98
N LEU A 69 -2.59 -11.52 15.23
CA LEU A 69 -2.78 -10.09 15.09
C LEU A 69 -4.29 -9.81 15.11
N PRO A 70 -4.90 -9.65 16.30
CA PRO A 70 -6.35 -9.52 16.44
C PRO A 70 -6.89 -8.34 15.63
N ALA A 71 -7.96 -8.58 14.88
CA ALA A 71 -8.59 -7.57 14.04
C ALA A 71 -9.84 -7.01 14.72
N ILE A 72 -9.97 -5.69 14.72
CA ILE A 72 -11.21 -5.00 15.06
C ILE A 72 -12.12 -5.03 13.84
N ARG A 73 -13.35 -5.49 14.01
CA ARG A 73 -14.39 -5.41 12.97
C ARG A 73 -15.15 -4.11 13.18
N ILE A 74 -15.13 -3.23 12.19
CA ILE A 74 -15.68 -1.88 12.32
C ILE A 74 -17.11 -1.74 11.79
N ASN A 75 -17.59 -2.72 11.02
CA ASN A 75 -18.92 -2.69 10.41
C ASN A 75 -19.48 -4.10 10.17
N SER A 76 -20.75 -4.16 9.77
CA SER A 76 -21.48 -5.40 9.46
C SER A 76 -20.90 -6.19 8.28
N ARG A 77 -20.24 -5.51 7.32
CA ARG A 77 -19.53 -6.15 6.21
C ARG A 77 -18.33 -6.99 6.66
N GLY A 78 -17.80 -6.71 7.86
CA GLY A 78 -16.65 -7.41 8.41
C GLY A 78 -15.31 -6.80 7.97
N ASP A 79 -15.29 -5.51 7.66
CA ASP A 79 -14.05 -4.79 7.42
C ASP A 79 -13.15 -4.83 8.65
N ARG A 80 -11.85 -5.03 8.42
CA ARG A 80 -10.85 -5.24 9.47
C ARG A 80 -9.97 -4.02 9.63
N ARG A 81 -9.72 -3.67 10.89
CA ARG A 81 -8.71 -2.70 11.31
C ARG A 81 -7.78 -3.32 12.34
N TYR A 82 -6.53 -2.85 12.35
CA TYR A 82 -5.49 -3.30 13.25
C TYR A 82 -4.90 -2.10 13.97
N LYS A 83 -4.65 -2.24 15.26
CA LYS A 83 -4.07 -1.16 16.03
C LYS A 83 -2.61 -0.93 15.65
N LYS A 84 -2.20 0.33 15.57
CA LYS A 84 -0.81 0.75 15.34
C LYS A 84 0.15 0.07 16.30
N GLU A 85 -0.15 0.11 17.60
CA GLU A 85 0.65 -0.53 18.66
C GLU A 85 0.97 -2.00 18.37
N ALA A 86 -0.02 -2.79 17.95
CA ALA A 86 0.16 -4.21 17.69
C ALA A 86 1.03 -4.47 16.45
N VAL A 87 0.93 -3.60 15.45
CA VAL A 87 1.74 -3.68 14.23
C VAL A 87 3.19 -3.28 14.52
N LEU A 88 3.39 -2.21 15.30
CA LEU A 88 4.72 -1.77 15.74
C LEU A 88 5.39 -2.81 16.64
N TRP A 89 4.65 -3.47 17.52
CA TRP A 89 5.15 -4.57 18.34
C TRP A 89 5.70 -5.72 17.47
N LEU A 90 5.01 -6.07 16.38
CA LEU A 90 5.49 -7.09 15.43
C LEU A 90 6.76 -6.66 14.67
N LEU A 91 7.02 -5.35 14.57
CA LEU A 91 8.27 -4.80 14.03
C LEU A 91 9.39 -4.70 15.08
N GLY A 92 9.14 -5.13 16.32
CA GLY A 92 10.10 -5.03 17.43
C GLY A 92 10.22 -3.62 18.01
N MET A 93 9.32 -2.70 17.65
CA MET A 93 9.28 -1.36 18.18
C MET A 93 8.41 -1.37 19.44
N GLN A 94 9.06 -1.38 20.61
CA GLN A 94 8.35 -1.23 21.87
C GLN A 94 7.90 0.22 22.02
N VAL A 95 6.60 0.42 22.18
CA VAL A 95 6.07 1.69 22.67
C VAL A 95 6.49 1.76 24.14
N LYS A 96 7.50 2.59 24.45
CA LYS A 96 7.78 2.93 25.84
C LYS A 96 6.60 3.77 26.35
N GLU A 97 5.99 3.31 27.43
CA GLU A 97 5.01 4.09 28.22
C GLU A 97 5.63 5.39 28.73
#